data_AF-A0A9D1YZK4-F1
#
_entry.id   AF-A0A9D1YZK4-F1
#
_cell.length_a   1.000
_cell.length_b   1.000
_cell.length_c   1.000
_cell.angle_alpha   90.00
_cell.angle_beta   90.00
_cell.angle_gamma   90.00
#
_symmetry.space_group_name_H-M   'P 1'
#
loop_
_entity.id
_entity.type
_entity.pdbx_description
1 polymer ?
#
loop_
_entity_poly.entity_id
_entity_poly.type
_entity_poly.pdbx_seq_one_letter_code
_entity_poly.pdbx_strand_id
1 'polypeptide(L)'
;MKRRIRHILLGGVLLAGIGGCQSPDQTAATDVNPAGWEQTAEIRMENADTVTLRDAALFVRYDERFAEDTLTVRIAAIAPDSLRFEEAFLLAIPRTKSPAPLTGEALIPYRHRIRLVRAGEYRWCITPVRSVRGVEAVGIRLSKSH
;
A
#
# COMPACT_ATOMS: atom_id res chain seq x y z
N MET A 1 32.27 37.35 38.26
CA MET A 1 32.37 38.31 37.12
C MET A 1 32.08 37.54 35.83
N LYS A 2 31.12 38.03 35.03
CA LYS A 2 30.55 37.39 33.82
C LYS A 2 31.59 37.29 32.68
N ARG A 3 31.50 36.21 31.89
CA ARG A 3 31.51 36.28 30.41
C ARG A 3 30.78 35.08 29.82
N ARG A 4 29.60 35.35 29.26
CA ARG A 4 28.83 34.47 28.37
C ARG A 4 29.51 34.46 27.01
N ILE A 5 29.56 33.31 26.33
CA ILE A 5 29.73 33.26 24.88
C ILE A 5 28.64 32.35 24.31
N ARG A 6 27.97 32.88 23.29
CA ARG A 6 26.76 32.39 22.63
C ARG A 6 27.09 31.39 21.52
N HIS A 7 26.18 30.44 21.36
CA HIS A 7 25.70 29.77 20.15
C HIS A 7 26.63 29.62 18.94
N ILE A 8 26.85 28.37 18.51
CA ILE A 8 26.76 28.00 17.09
C ILE A 8 25.92 26.72 16.98
N LEU A 9 24.69 26.88 16.49
CA LEU A 9 23.87 25.79 15.95
C LEU A 9 24.49 25.39 14.61
N LEU A 10 25.12 24.22 14.52
CA LEU A 10 25.42 23.62 13.22
C LEU A 10 24.21 22.79 12.79
N GLY A 11 23.30 23.44 12.07
CA GLY A 11 22.27 22.76 11.30
C GLY A 11 22.91 22.12 10.07
N GLY A 12 23.11 20.81 10.13
CA GLY A 12 23.43 20.01 8.95
C GLY A 12 22.15 19.63 8.23
N VAL A 13 21.75 20.40 7.22
CA VAL A 13 20.74 19.96 6.26
C VAL A 13 21.42 18.96 5.32
N LEU A 14 21.19 17.67 5.56
CA LEU A 14 21.49 16.61 4.60
C LEU A 14 20.41 16.65 3.51
N LEU A 15 20.69 17.36 2.41
CA LEU A 15 19.97 17.15 1.15
C LEU A 15 20.42 15.81 0.58
N ALA A 16 19.76 14.73 0.97
CA ALA A 16 19.87 13.46 0.29
C ALA A 16 19.17 13.59 -1.08
N GLY A 17 19.96 13.87 -2.12
CA GLY A 17 19.50 13.70 -3.50
C GLY A 17 19.27 12.22 -3.75
N ILE A 18 18.00 11.79 -3.74
CA ILE A 18 17.64 10.41 -4.06
C ILE A 18 17.47 10.29 -5.58
N GLY A 19 18.59 10.37 -6.30
CA GLY A 19 18.66 9.96 -7.71
C GLY A 19 18.80 8.45 -7.83
N GLY A 20 17.89 7.69 -7.21
CA GLY A 20 17.80 6.24 -7.41
C GLY A 20 16.85 5.96 -8.57
N CYS A 21 17.24 5.09 -9.50
CA CYS A 21 16.30 4.54 -10.49
C CYS A 21 15.19 3.83 -9.73
N GLN A 22 14.04 4.49 -9.58
CA GLN A 22 12.89 3.86 -8.96
C GLN A 22 12.37 2.79 -9.91
N SER A 23 12.37 1.54 -9.46
CA SER A 23 11.84 0.42 -10.24
C SER A 23 10.36 0.67 -10.57
N PRO A 24 9.91 0.37 -11.80
CA PRO A 24 8.49 0.30 -12.11
C PRO A 24 7.76 -0.75 -11.25
N ASP A 25 8.48 -1.77 -10.79
CA ASP A 25 7.98 -2.78 -9.88
C ASP A 25 8.12 -2.30 -8.43
N GLN A 26 6.99 -2.14 -7.75
CA GLN A 26 6.91 -1.67 -6.37
C GLN A 26 5.88 -2.50 -5.61
N THR A 27 6.15 -2.81 -4.35
CA THR A 27 5.20 -3.52 -3.48
C THR A 27 5.22 -2.85 -2.11
N ALA A 28 4.05 -2.58 -1.57
CA ALA A 28 3.89 -2.02 -0.23
C ALA A 28 2.65 -2.58 0.44
N ALA A 29 2.72 -2.73 1.77
CA ALA A 29 1.64 -3.23 2.60
C ALA A 29 1.58 -2.47 3.92
N THR A 30 0.44 -2.59 4.58
CA THR A 30 0.25 -2.14 5.95
C THR A 30 -0.50 -3.22 6.73
N ASP A 31 -0.11 -3.37 7.99
CA ASP A 31 -0.76 -4.32 8.90
C ASP A 31 -2.11 -3.75 9.34
N VAL A 32 -3.06 -4.65 9.58
CA VAL A 32 -4.40 -4.31 10.07
C VAL A 32 -4.71 -5.14 11.32
N ASN A 33 -5.79 -4.82 12.02
CA ASN A 33 -6.18 -5.58 13.21
C ASN A 33 -6.79 -6.94 12.81
N PRO A 34 -6.12 -8.08 13.04
CA PRO A 34 -6.64 -9.37 12.62
C PRO A 34 -7.81 -9.87 13.49
N ALA A 35 -8.05 -9.26 14.65
CA ALA A 35 -9.25 -9.54 15.45
C ALA A 35 -10.52 -8.96 14.82
N GLY A 36 -10.39 -8.00 13.90
CA GLY A 36 -11.49 -7.28 13.25
C GLY A 36 -10.96 -6.06 12.52
N TRP A 37 -10.67 -6.22 11.24
CA TRP A 37 -10.26 -5.12 10.37
C TRP A 37 -11.50 -4.34 9.92
N GLU A 38 -11.56 -3.07 10.34
CA GLU A 38 -12.67 -2.16 10.06
C GLU A 38 -12.22 -0.80 9.52
N GLN A 39 -10.99 -0.41 9.85
CA GLN A 39 -10.45 0.92 9.55
C GLN A 39 -9.76 0.95 8.18
N THR A 40 -9.62 2.13 7.61
CA THR A 40 -8.84 2.31 6.38
C THR A 40 -7.38 1.92 6.59
N ALA A 41 -6.89 1.01 5.76
CA ALA A 41 -5.49 0.70 5.59
C ALA A 41 -4.88 1.68 4.57
N GLU A 42 -3.89 2.48 4.98
CA GLU A 42 -3.23 3.46 4.10
C GLU A 42 -1.82 3.01 3.72
N ILE A 43 -1.55 2.99 2.41
CA ILE A 43 -0.26 2.60 1.84
C ILE A 43 0.29 3.78 1.05
N ARG A 44 1.54 4.17 1.34
CA ARG A 44 2.25 5.26 0.64
C ARG A 44 3.24 4.68 -0.36
N MET A 45 3.26 5.24 -1.56
CA MET A 45 4.20 4.84 -2.62
C MET A 45 4.70 6.06 -3.37
N GLU A 46 6.00 6.28 -3.35
CA GLU A 46 6.65 7.29 -4.17
C GLU A 46 6.61 6.89 -5.65
N ASN A 47 6.27 7.83 -6.52
CA ASN A 47 6.33 7.64 -7.96
C ASN A 47 7.24 8.68 -8.63
N ALA A 48 8.38 8.26 -9.16
CA ALA A 48 9.27 9.11 -9.96
C ALA A 48 9.02 8.98 -11.47
N ASP A 49 8.33 7.92 -11.90
CA ASP A 49 8.13 7.58 -13.32
C ASP A 49 6.67 7.80 -13.72
N THR A 50 6.46 8.76 -14.61
CA THR A 50 5.14 9.20 -15.05
C THR A 50 4.69 8.65 -16.40
N VAL A 51 5.52 7.82 -17.04
CA VAL A 51 5.32 7.38 -18.42
C VAL A 51 5.05 5.88 -18.55
N THR A 52 5.64 5.05 -17.67
CA THR A 52 5.48 3.60 -17.73
C THR A 52 4.05 3.18 -17.40
N LEU A 53 3.54 2.23 -18.19
CA LEU A 53 2.30 1.52 -17.88
C LEU A 53 2.60 0.41 -16.87
N ARG A 54 1.75 0.30 -15.86
CA ARG A 54 1.88 -0.70 -14.79
C ARG A 54 0.59 -1.47 -14.61
N ASP A 55 0.71 -2.73 -14.23
CA ASP A 55 -0.39 -3.51 -13.70
C ASP A 55 -0.39 -3.40 -12.18
N ALA A 56 -1.56 -3.22 -11.59
CA ALA A 56 -1.77 -3.18 -10.16
C ALA A 56 -2.48 -4.46 -9.72
N ALA A 57 -1.93 -5.10 -8.69
CA ALA A 57 -2.55 -6.20 -7.97
C ALA A 57 -2.64 -5.85 -6.49
N LEU A 58 -3.70 -6.28 -5.85
CA LEU A 58 -3.85 -6.21 -4.40
C LEU A 58 -3.38 -7.53 -3.82
N PHE A 59 -2.83 -7.50 -2.61
CA PHE A 59 -2.63 -8.72 -1.87
C PHE A 59 -3.12 -8.61 -0.44
N VAL A 60 -3.56 -9.74 0.08
CA VAL A 60 -4.08 -9.87 1.44
C VAL A 60 -3.32 -11.00 2.10
N ARG A 61 -2.76 -10.74 3.28
CA ARG A 61 -2.25 -11.78 4.18
C ARG A 61 -3.32 -12.10 5.20
N TYR A 62 -3.55 -13.38 5.40
CA TYR A 62 -4.62 -13.83 6.29
C TYR A 62 -4.23 -15.12 7.02
N ASP A 63 -4.83 -15.35 8.17
CA ASP A 63 -4.68 -16.57 8.96
C ASP A 63 -5.93 -17.46 8.87
N GLU A 64 -5.94 -18.51 9.69
CA GLU A 64 -7.05 -19.49 9.77
C GLU A 64 -8.40 -18.89 10.22
N ARG A 65 -8.42 -17.69 10.81
CA ARG A 65 -9.65 -17.01 11.22
C ARG A 65 -10.37 -16.36 10.04
N PHE A 66 -9.70 -16.20 8.89
CA PHE A 66 -10.33 -15.75 7.66
C PHE A 66 -11.12 -16.91 7.02
N ALA A 67 -12.44 -16.92 7.26
CA ALA A 67 -13.33 -18.00 6.86
C ALA A 67 -13.96 -17.82 5.46
N GLU A 68 -13.74 -16.66 4.85
CA GLU A 68 -14.43 -16.24 3.64
C GLU A 68 -13.62 -16.63 2.40
N ASP A 69 -14.27 -16.67 1.23
CA ASP A 69 -13.62 -16.86 -0.08
C ASP A 69 -13.58 -15.56 -0.89
N THR A 70 -14.20 -14.51 -0.36
CA THR A 70 -14.27 -13.20 -0.98
C THR A 70 -14.19 -12.10 0.07
N LEU A 71 -13.65 -10.95 -0.33
CA LEU A 71 -13.55 -9.76 0.50
C LEU A 71 -13.83 -8.52 -0.34
N THR A 72 -14.93 -7.82 -0.06
CA THR A 72 -15.22 -6.54 -0.71
C THR A 72 -14.51 -5.40 0.02
N VAL A 73 -13.77 -4.60 -0.72
CA VAL A 73 -13.09 -3.39 -0.24
C VAL A 73 -13.51 -2.17 -1.06
N ARG A 74 -13.40 -1.00 -0.46
CA ARG A 74 -13.38 0.29 -1.14
C ARG A 74 -11.93 0.73 -1.26
N ILE A 75 -11.50 1.00 -2.49
CA ILE A 75 -10.12 1.35 -2.80
C ILE A 75 -10.11 2.77 -3.30
N ALA A 76 -9.28 3.62 -2.70
CA ALA A 76 -9.04 4.95 -3.20
C ALA A 76 -7.56 5.16 -3.52
N ALA A 77 -7.29 5.68 -4.71
CA ALA A 77 -5.97 6.19 -5.09
C ALA A 77 -6.00 7.72 -5.01
N ILE A 78 -5.12 8.28 -4.19
CA ILE A 78 -4.94 9.72 -4.03
C ILE A 78 -3.60 10.09 -4.65
N ALA A 79 -3.64 10.91 -5.68
CA ALA A 79 -2.45 11.43 -6.36
C ALA A 79 -1.76 12.54 -5.54
N PRO A 80 -0.48 12.85 -5.85
CA PRO A 80 0.27 13.93 -5.20
C PRO A 80 -0.43 15.30 -5.25
N ASP A 81 -1.18 15.58 -6.32
CA ASP A 81 -1.99 16.80 -6.50
C ASP A 81 -3.37 16.73 -5.84
N SER A 82 -3.58 15.74 -4.96
CA SER A 82 -4.83 15.47 -4.23
C SER A 82 -6.00 15.00 -5.09
N LEU A 83 -5.80 14.70 -6.38
CA LEU A 83 -6.83 14.03 -7.17
C LEU A 83 -7.16 12.67 -6.56
N ARG A 84 -8.43 12.41 -6.27
CA ARG A 84 -8.91 11.17 -5.68
C ARG A 84 -9.76 10.40 -6.67
N PHE A 85 -9.41 9.14 -6.88
CA PHE A 85 -10.25 8.15 -7.55
C PHE A 85 -10.62 7.06 -6.54
N GLU A 86 -11.87 6.61 -6.55
CA GLU A 86 -12.38 5.64 -5.58
C GLU A 86 -13.39 4.68 -6.22
N GLU A 87 -13.29 3.40 -5.88
CA GLU A 87 -14.20 2.35 -6.35
C GLU A 87 -14.39 1.24 -5.31
N ALA A 88 -15.46 0.47 -5.45
CA ALA A 88 -15.62 -0.81 -4.74
C ALA A 88 -15.00 -1.93 -5.57
N PHE A 89 -14.36 -2.89 -4.91
CA PHE A 89 -13.69 -4.02 -5.56
C PHE A 89 -13.86 -5.30 -4.74
N LEU A 90 -14.21 -6.40 -5.41
CA LEU A 90 -14.37 -7.72 -4.81
C LEU A 90 -13.08 -8.52 -4.99
N LEU A 91 -12.40 -8.81 -3.89
CA LEU A 91 -11.23 -9.68 -3.86
C LEU A 91 -11.70 -11.13 -3.81
N ALA A 92 -11.38 -11.93 -4.83
CA ALA A 92 -11.52 -13.39 -4.76
C ALA A 92 -10.29 -13.97 -4.06
N ILE A 93 -10.48 -14.57 -2.89
CA ILE A 93 -9.41 -15.12 -2.04
C ILE A 93 -9.51 -16.65 -2.09
N PRO A 94 -8.63 -17.34 -2.83
CA PRO A 94 -8.69 -18.79 -2.99
C PRO A 94 -8.55 -19.49 -1.64
N ARG A 95 -9.48 -20.40 -1.34
CA ARG A 95 -9.36 -21.27 -0.16
C ARG A 95 -8.24 -22.28 -0.36
N THR A 96 -7.17 -22.14 0.42
CA THR A 96 -6.16 -23.18 0.56
C THR A 96 -6.68 -24.23 1.55
N LYS A 97 -7.08 -25.41 1.04
CA LYS A 97 -7.40 -26.57 1.88
C LYS A 97 -6.10 -27.19 2.41
N SER A 98 -5.40 -26.49 3.32
CA SER A 98 -4.25 -27.06 4.03
C SER A 98 -4.66 -27.55 5.41
N PRO A 99 -4.21 -28.73 5.88
CA PRO A 99 -4.51 -29.26 7.22
C PRO A 99 -3.78 -28.55 8.37
N ALA A 100 -2.90 -27.58 8.10
CA ALA A 100 -2.10 -26.88 9.10
C ALA A 100 -2.51 -25.40 9.22
N PRO A 101 -2.30 -24.74 10.38
CA PRO A 101 -2.49 -23.30 10.53
C PRO A 101 -1.44 -22.61 9.66
N LEU A 102 -1.80 -22.27 8.43
CA LEU A 102 -0.90 -21.57 7.51
C LEU A 102 -1.49 -20.21 7.24
N THR A 103 -0.75 -19.18 7.65
CA THR A 103 -0.87 -17.85 7.07
C THR A 103 -0.84 -17.97 5.55
N GLY A 104 -1.87 -17.47 4.89
CA GLY A 104 -2.00 -17.40 3.45
C GLY A 104 -1.70 -16.00 2.92
N GLU A 105 -1.30 -15.93 1.66
CA GLU A 105 -1.25 -14.68 0.89
C GLU A 105 -2.02 -14.91 -0.41
N ALA A 106 -3.01 -14.07 -0.68
CA ALA A 106 -3.69 -14.04 -1.96
C ALA A 106 -3.27 -12.80 -2.73
N LEU A 107 -2.91 -12.96 -4.00
CA LEU A 107 -2.60 -11.88 -4.94
C LEU A 107 -3.73 -11.80 -5.97
N ILE A 108 -4.43 -10.68 -6.00
CA ILE A 108 -5.63 -10.45 -6.80
C ILE A 108 -5.34 -9.35 -7.82
N PRO A 109 -5.41 -9.62 -9.14
CA PRO A 109 -5.32 -8.57 -10.16
C PRO A 109 -6.40 -7.50 -9.94
N TYR A 110 -6.03 -6.23 -10.00
CA TYR A 110 -6.93 -5.12 -9.71
C TYR A 110 -7.14 -4.20 -10.91
N ARG A 111 -6.07 -3.63 -11.47
CA ARG A 111 -6.13 -2.73 -12.62
C ARG A 111 -4.97 -3.01 -13.56
N HIS A 112 -5.23 -3.03 -14.85
CA HIS A 112 -4.20 -3.26 -15.86
C HIS A 112 -3.82 -1.97 -16.57
N ARG A 113 -2.54 -1.88 -16.97
CA ARG A 113 -2.01 -0.80 -17.81
C ARG A 113 -2.36 0.61 -17.32
N ILE A 114 -2.29 0.82 -16.00
CA ILE A 114 -2.47 2.13 -15.39
C ILE A 114 -1.21 2.98 -15.55
N ARG A 115 -1.38 4.30 -15.63
CA ARG A 115 -0.29 5.27 -15.62
C ARG A 115 -0.45 6.21 -14.44
N LEU A 116 0.58 6.28 -13.60
CA LEU A 116 0.65 7.26 -12.52
C LEU A 116 1.19 8.57 -13.09
N VAL A 117 0.30 9.47 -13.51
CA VAL A 117 0.62 10.66 -14.31
C VAL A 117 1.27 11.83 -13.54
N ARG A 118 1.54 11.66 -12.24
CA ARG A 118 2.21 12.65 -11.40
C ARG A 118 3.44 12.05 -10.75
N ALA A 119 4.45 12.88 -10.55
CA ALA A 119 5.58 12.51 -9.71
C ALA A 119 5.27 12.85 -8.24
N GLY A 120 5.77 12.04 -7.31
CA GLY A 120 5.60 12.18 -5.87
C GLY A 120 4.80 11.06 -5.22
N GLU A 121 4.47 11.24 -3.94
CA GLU A 121 3.77 10.25 -3.11
C GLU A 121 2.31 10.06 -3.56
N TYR A 122 1.98 8.83 -3.94
CA TYR A 122 0.60 8.35 -4.03
C TYR A 122 0.19 7.68 -2.72
N ARG A 123 -1.06 7.88 -2.32
CA ARG A 123 -1.68 7.14 -1.22
C ARG A 123 -2.76 6.21 -1.73
N TRP A 124 -2.66 4.95 -1.35
CA TRP A 124 -3.65 3.92 -1.60
C TRP A 124 -4.38 3.61 -0.31
N CYS A 125 -5.66 3.94 -0.25
CA CYS A 125 -6.51 3.71 0.91
C CYS A 125 -7.41 2.51 0.62
N ILE A 126 -7.31 1.45 1.42
CA ILE A 126 -8.12 0.25 1.27
C ILE A 126 -8.99 0.12 2.53
N THR A 127 -10.31 0.15 2.36
CA THR A 127 -11.28 0.06 3.47
C THR A 127 -12.14 -1.18 3.27
N PRO A 128 -12.26 -2.09 4.23
CA PRO A 128 -13.17 -3.21 4.10
C PRO A 128 -14.62 -2.69 4.22
N VAL A 129 -15.56 -3.23 3.44
CA VAL A 129 -16.96 -2.75 3.49
C VAL A 129 -17.68 -3.18 4.77
N ARG A 130 -17.10 -4.12 5.52
CA ARG A 130 -17.56 -4.64 6.81
C ARG A 130 -16.36 -5.10 7.63
N SER A 131 -16.56 -5.35 8.92
CA SER A 131 -15.54 -5.97 9.77
C SER A 131 -15.14 -7.35 9.24
N VAL A 132 -13.84 -7.60 9.18
CA VAL A 132 -13.27 -8.86 8.66
C VAL A 132 -12.25 -9.39 9.64
N ARG A 133 -12.36 -10.67 10.03
CA ARG A 133 -11.40 -11.33 10.91
C ARG A 133 -10.37 -12.11 10.13
N GLY A 134 -9.20 -12.26 10.73
CA GLY A 134 -8.11 -13.07 10.20
C GLY A 134 -7.32 -12.43 9.07
N VAL A 135 -7.66 -11.21 8.62
CA VAL A 135 -6.76 -10.44 7.74
C VAL A 135 -5.69 -9.77 8.59
N GLU A 136 -4.43 -10.05 8.30
CA GLU A 136 -3.28 -9.55 9.04
C GLU A 136 -2.66 -8.31 8.37
N ALA A 137 -2.65 -8.29 7.05
CA ALA A 137 -2.12 -7.18 6.27
C ALA A 137 -2.80 -7.08 4.90
N VAL A 138 -2.82 -5.87 4.35
CA VAL A 138 -3.25 -5.63 2.98
C VAL A 138 -2.20 -4.79 2.26
N GLY A 139 -2.02 -5.04 0.97
CA GLY A 139 -1.02 -4.39 0.17
C GLY A 139 -1.39 -4.21 -1.28
N ILE A 140 -0.58 -3.41 -1.97
CA ILE A 140 -0.64 -3.21 -3.41
C ILE A 140 0.72 -3.51 -4.01
N ARG A 141 0.71 -4.19 -5.15
CA ARG A 141 1.85 -4.44 -6.02
C ARG A 141 1.60 -3.73 -7.33
N LEU A 142 2.54 -2.89 -7.73
CA LEU A 142 2.64 -2.36 -9.07
C LEU A 142 3.74 -3.12 -9.80
N SER A 143 3.48 -3.58 -11.01
CA SER A 143 4.49 -4.19 -11.87
C SER A 143 4.45 -3.59 -13.26
N LYS A 144 5.58 -3.58 -13.97
CA LYS A 144 5.59 -3.12 -15.37
C LYS A 144 4.61 -3.94 -16.21
N SER A 145 3.75 -3.29 -16.99
CA SER A 145 2.89 -4.00 -17.94
C SER A 145 3.73 -4.53 -19.11
N HIS A 146 3.45 -5.76 -19.53
CA HIS A 146 4.04 -6.38 -20.71
C HIS A 146 3.21 -6.11 -21.99
#